data_AF-A0A7C7C9G8-F1
#
_entry.id   AF-A0A7C7C9G8-F1
#
_cell.length_a   1.000
_cell.length_b   1.000
_cell.length_c   1.000
_cell.angle_alpha   90.00
_cell.angle_beta   90.00
_cell.angle_gamma   90.00
#
_symmetry.space_group_name_H-M   'P 1'
#
loop_
_entity.id
_entity.type
_entity.pdbx_description
1 polymer ?
#
loop_
_entity_poly.entity_id
_entity_poly.type
_entity_poly.pdbx_seq_one_letter_code
_entity_poly.pdbx_strand_id
1 'polypeptide(L)'
;VDYVRVQARQHLIFSSGQFFINGTDNISIGNAANYTLTAASSVDQVWDVTDPLSPVNSSLNVSGDEISWKASQDTVRRFVAFRYSAAKEVRALGAVSNLNLHSIGHTDLLIITVPQLDSAARRLATLHADRGLRVAVVNQREVFNAFSSGSPDPTALKMLMMMLWDKADNDVDKPKYLLLMGDGTYMNRNLDPDGVNLLTFQSANSESTVSSYVTDDYFGLLEEGMGESPGDKLAIGVGRIPAPTLSHALAYVSKVETYLGVNEDFSEGAGCEPEGSTTTFGAWRNRIIFVTDDQDGNNNDGWRHMSDSEVHSNRVAQDHSEYDIIKIYPDSYLQEATPGGERYDEAEAEIDRKVEEGALIIDYIGHGGERGWAHERILN
;
A
#
# COMPACT_ATOMS: atom_id res chain seq x y z
N VAL A 1 18.46 -9.88 -16.30
CA VAL A 1 17.64 -10.36 -17.44
C VAL A 1 16.74 -11.44 -16.89
N ASP A 2 15.50 -11.09 -16.58
CA ASP A 2 14.61 -11.98 -15.82
C ASP A 2 13.92 -13.00 -16.72
N TYR A 3 13.74 -12.67 -18.00
CA TYR A 3 13.39 -13.62 -19.06
C TYR A 3 13.78 -13.09 -20.44
N VAL A 4 13.90 -14.01 -21.40
CA VAL A 4 14.01 -13.71 -22.84
C VAL A 4 12.85 -14.40 -23.53
N ARG A 5 12.06 -13.64 -24.31
CA ARG A 5 10.98 -14.17 -25.13
C ARG A 5 11.39 -14.11 -26.60
N VAL A 6 11.36 -15.25 -27.27
CA VAL A 6 11.59 -15.36 -28.72
C VAL A 6 10.27 -15.73 -29.40
N GLN A 7 9.92 -14.99 -30.45
CA GLN A 7 8.78 -15.30 -31.32
C GLN A 7 9.32 -15.66 -32.70
N ALA A 8 8.92 -16.81 -33.23
CA ALA A 8 9.34 -17.28 -34.54
C ALA A 8 8.18 -17.99 -35.25
N ARG A 9 8.21 -17.98 -36.59
CA ARG A 9 7.31 -18.81 -37.38
C ARG A 9 7.68 -20.27 -37.19
N GLN A 10 6.69 -21.12 -36.99
CA GLN A 10 6.86 -22.55 -36.79
C GLN A 10 5.82 -23.32 -37.58
N HIS A 11 6.14 -24.58 -37.88
CA HIS A 11 5.13 -25.52 -38.35
C HIS A 11 4.12 -25.80 -37.23
N LEU A 12 2.85 -25.85 -37.58
CA LEU A 12 1.79 -26.19 -36.63
C LEU A 12 1.77 -27.71 -36.46
N ILE A 13 2.59 -28.19 -35.52
CA ILE A 13 2.65 -29.59 -35.12
C ILE A 13 2.21 -29.67 -33.67
N PHE A 14 1.11 -30.36 -33.41
CA PHE A 14 0.58 -30.49 -32.05
C PHE A 14 1.55 -31.28 -31.18
N SER A 15 1.94 -30.72 -30.02
CA SER A 15 3.01 -31.28 -29.18
C SER A 15 2.69 -31.31 -27.68
N SER A 16 1.62 -30.65 -27.24
CA SER A 16 1.28 -30.50 -25.82
C SER A 16 -0.23 -30.52 -25.60
N GLY A 17 -0.68 -30.88 -24.40
CA GLY A 17 -2.12 -31.00 -24.10
C GLY A 17 -2.93 -29.71 -24.32
N GLN A 18 -2.30 -28.54 -24.16
CA GLN A 18 -2.78 -27.25 -24.65
C GLN A 18 -1.68 -26.65 -25.53
N PHE A 19 -2.00 -26.36 -26.79
CA PHE A 19 -1.06 -25.85 -27.79
C PHE A 19 -1.53 -24.49 -28.29
N PHE A 20 -0.81 -23.44 -27.91
CA PHE A 20 -1.13 -22.05 -28.24
C PHE A 20 -0.54 -21.67 -29.60
N ILE A 21 -1.37 -21.06 -30.44
CA ILE A 21 -1.03 -20.70 -31.81
C ILE A 21 -1.26 -19.20 -31.98
N ASN A 22 -0.21 -18.48 -32.35
CA ASN A 22 -0.36 -17.15 -32.92
C ASN A 22 -0.57 -17.31 -34.43
N GLY A 23 -1.66 -16.75 -34.93
CA GLY A 23 -2.03 -16.78 -36.33
C GLY A 23 -1.09 -15.95 -37.21
N THR A 24 -1.39 -15.89 -38.51
CA THR A 24 -0.58 -15.13 -39.45
C THR A 24 -0.55 -13.63 -39.11
N ASP A 25 0.63 -13.04 -39.30
CA ASP A 25 0.92 -11.60 -39.26
C ASP A 25 0.59 -10.89 -40.58
N ASN A 26 0.35 -11.65 -41.66
CA ASN A 26 -0.12 -11.10 -42.91
C ASN A 26 -1.60 -10.75 -42.75
N ILE A 27 -1.94 -9.47 -42.70
CA ILE A 27 -3.32 -9.01 -42.49
C ILE A 27 -3.93 -8.59 -43.83
N SER A 28 -5.11 -9.14 -44.14
CA SER A 28 -5.90 -8.82 -45.32
C SER A 28 -7.39 -8.89 -45.02
N ILE A 29 -8.02 -7.73 -44.86
CA ILE A 29 -9.46 -7.61 -44.64
C ILE A 29 -10.23 -8.23 -45.82
N GLY A 30 -11.29 -8.98 -45.52
CA GLY A 30 -12.13 -9.66 -46.51
C GLY A 30 -11.60 -11.03 -46.97
N ASN A 31 -10.37 -11.40 -46.60
CA ASN A 31 -9.80 -12.71 -46.85
C ASN A 31 -9.82 -13.59 -45.58
N ALA A 32 -9.63 -14.90 -45.78
CA ALA A 32 -9.54 -15.87 -44.70
C ALA A 32 -8.23 -16.66 -44.80
N ALA A 33 -7.58 -16.88 -43.66
CA ALA A 33 -6.44 -17.77 -43.54
C ALA A 33 -6.93 -19.19 -43.24
N ASN A 34 -6.26 -20.19 -43.85
CA ASN A 34 -6.45 -21.59 -43.51
C ASN A 34 -5.27 -22.07 -42.67
N TYR A 35 -5.55 -22.59 -41.48
CA TYR A 35 -4.56 -23.16 -40.59
C TYR A 35 -4.66 -24.68 -40.66
N THR A 36 -3.52 -25.34 -40.78
CA THR A 36 -3.45 -26.81 -40.78
C THR A 36 -2.50 -27.23 -39.67
N LEU A 37 -3.02 -27.99 -38.71
CA LEU A 37 -2.31 -28.58 -37.59
C LEU A 37 -2.12 -30.07 -37.85
N THR A 38 -0.87 -30.53 -37.82
CA THR A 38 -0.50 -31.95 -37.98
C THR A 38 -0.23 -32.59 -36.61
N ALA A 39 -0.15 -33.93 -36.54
CA ALA A 39 -0.07 -34.68 -35.27
C ALA A 39 -1.27 -34.44 -34.35
N ALA A 40 -2.43 -34.14 -34.95
CA ALA A 40 -3.60 -33.60 -34.29
C ALA A 40 -4.67 -34.64 -33.95
N SER A 41 -4.41 -35.93 -34.14
CA SER A 41 -5.35 -37.03 -33.81
C SER A 41 -5.86 -37.03 -32.36
N SER A 42 -5.14 -36.42 -31.42
CA SER A 42 -5.55 -36.29 -30.01
C SER A 42 -6.16 -34.93 -29.65
N VAL A 43 -6.32 -34.03 -30.64
CA VAL A 43 -6.91 -32.71 -30.43
C VAL A 43 -8.43 -32.83 -30.46
N ASP A 44 -9.07 -32.42 -29.37
CA ASP A 44 -10.52 -32.45 -29.27
C ASP A 44 -11.15 -31.16 -29.83
N GLN A 45 -10.51 -30.01 -29.60
CA GLN A 45 -11.05 -28.69 -29.90
C GLN A 45 -9.95 -27.69 -30.29
N VAL A 46 -10.33 -26.69 -31.10
CA VAL A 46 -9.53 -25.48 -31.33
C VAL A 46 -10.41 -24.27 -31.05
N TRP A 47 -10.02 -23.43 -30.10
CA TRP A 47 -10.72 -22.19 -29.80
C TRP A 47 -9.95 -21.00 -30.36
N ASP A 48 -10.66 -20.06 -30.98
CA ASP A 48 -10.19 -18.69 -31.22
C ASP A 48 -10.31 -17.92 -29.89
N VAL A 49 -9.18 -17.51 -29.36
CA VAL A 49 -9.00 -16.74 -28.11
C VAL A 49 -8.36 -15.38 -28.40
N THR A 50 -8.57 -14.84 -29.61
CA THR A 50 -8.14 -13.49 -29.99
C THR A 50 -8.72 -12.46 -29.04
N ASP A 51 -10.02 -12.59 -28.73
CA ASP A 51 -10.66 -11.93 -27.60
C ASP A 51 -10.72 -12.93 -26.42
N PRO A 52 -9.92 -12.72 -25.36
CA PRO A 52 -9.92 -13.62 -24.21
C PRO A 52 -11.22 -13.61 -23.41
N LEU A 53 -12.08 -12.59 -23.56
CA LEU A 53 -13.37 -12.50 -22.90
C LEU A 53 -14.52 -13.13 -23.71
N SER A 54 -14.27 -13.43 -24.99
CA SER A 54 -15.26 -14.03 -25.89
C SER A 54 -14.64 -15.13 -26.75
N PRO A 55 -14.22 -16.27 -26.15
CA PRO A 55 -13.63 -17.36 -26.91
C PRO A 55 -14.67 -18.02 -27.83
N VAL A 56 -14.26 -18.31 -29.08
CA VAL A 56 -15.13 -18.93 -30.08
C VAL A 56 -14.58 -20.28 -30.50
N ASN A 57 -15.44 -21.29 -30.57
CA ASN A 57 -15.05 -22.59 -31.05
C ASN A 57 -14.87 -22.61 -32.58
N SER A 58 -13.72 -23.05 -33.06
CA SER A 58 -13.44 -23.11 -34.50
C SER A 58 -14.10 -24.34 -35.13
N SER A 59 -14.67 -24.16 -36.32
CA SER A 59 -15.19 -25.29 -37.11
C SER A 59 -14.03 -26.08 -37.72
N LEU A 60 -13.87 -27.33 -37.29
CA LEU A 60 -12.74 -28.19 -37.65
C LEU A 60 -13.07 -29.09 -38.83
N ASN A 61 -12.13 -29.20 -39.77
CA ASN A 61 -12.09 -30.24 -40.80
C ASN A 61 -10.98 -31.23 -40.43
N VAL A 62 -11.38 -32.46 -40.11
CA VAL A 62 -10.46 -33.52 -39.67
C VAL A 62 -10.20 -34.46 -40.84
N SER A 63 -8.93 -34.73 -41.14
CA SER A 63 -8.49 -35.66 -42.19
C SER A 63 -7.30 -36.47 -41.70
N GLY A 64 -7.56 -37.68 -41.19
CA GLY A 64 -6.51 -38.52 -40.61
C GLY A 64 -5.91 -37.88 -39.35
N ASP A 65 -4.62 -37.57 -39.40
CA ASP A 65 -3.87 -36.94 -38.29
C ASP A 65 -3.71 -35.42 -38.46
N GLU A 66 -4.44 -34.83 -39.41
CA GLU A 66 -4.48 -33.39 -39.66
C GLU A 66 -5.84 -32.80 -39.29
N ILE A 67 -5.81 -31.62 -38.67
CA ILE A 67 -6.97 -30.78 -38.44
C ILE A 67 -6.74 -29.45 -39.14
N SER A 68 -7.76 -28.94 -39.83
CA SER A 68 -7.72 -27.61 -40.42
C SER A 68 -8.95 -26.77 -40.09
N TRP A 69 -8.74 -25.47 -39.94
CA TRP A 69 -9.79 -24.49 -39.70
C TRP A 69 -9.49 -23.19 -40.44
N LYS A 70 -10.53 -22.40 -40.67
CA LYS A 70 -10.43 -21.09 -41.31
C LYS A 70 -10.76 -20.00 -40.31
N ALA A 71 -10.05 -18.87 -40.41
CA ALA A 71 -10.41 -17.66 -39.68
C ALA A 71 -10.17 -16.43 -40.56
N SER A 72 -10.89 -15.35 -40.27
CA SER A 72 -10.69 -14.06 -40.94
C SER A 72 -9.27 -13.56 -40.74
N GLN A 73 -8.69 -13.04 -41.81
CA GLN A 73 -7.33 -12.50 -41.83
C GLN A 73 -7.32 -10.99 -41.54
N ASP A 74 -8.30 -10.49 -40.80
CA ASP A 74 -8.48 -9.08 -40.44
C ASP A 74 -7.63 -8.64 -39.25
N THR A 75 -7.13 -9.57 -38.45
CA THR A 75 -6.22 -9.34 -37.32
C THR A 75 -5.34 -10.56 -37.07
N VAL A 76 -4.32 -10.41 -36.21
CA VAL A 76 -3.51 -11.53 -35.75
C VAL A 76 -4.35 -12.36 -34.78
N ARG A 77 -4.94 -13.43 -35.31
CA ARG A 77 -5.76 -14.35 -34.51
C ARG A 77 -4.91 -15.12 -33.51
N ARG A 78 -5.47 -15.45 -32.34
CA ARG A 78 -4.84 -16.32 -31.35
C ARG A 78 -5.72 -17.55 -31.17
N PHE A 79 -5.13 -18.74 -31.23
CA PHE A 79 -5.87 -19.99 -31.02
C PHE A 79 -5.26 -20.81 -29.90
N VAL A 80 -6.07 -21.69 -29.33
CA VAL A 80 -5.61 -22.80 -28.49
C VAL A 80 -6.22 -24.09 -29.01
N ALA A 81 -5.36 -25.00 -29.47
CA ALA A 81 -5.73 -26.38 -29.75
C ALA A 81 -5.49 -27.20 -28.49
N PHE A 82 -6.46 -27.99 -28.03
CA PHE A 82 -6.31 -28.75 -26.79
C PHE A 82 -7.09 -30.04 -26.78
N ARG A 83 -6.66 -30.94 -25.88
CA ARG A 83 -7.41 -32.13 -25.48
C ARG A 83 -8.21 -31.85 -24.22
N TYR A 84 -9.41 -32.39 -24.08
CA TYR A 84 -10.27 -32.18 -22.91
C TYR A 84 -9.58 -32.59 -21.62
N SER A 85 -8.81 -33.68 -21.64
CA SER A 85 -8.05 -34.17 -20.48
C SER A 85 -6.89 -33.25 -20.04
N ALA A 86 -6.53 -32.24 -20.83
CA ALA A 86 -5.56 -31.21 -20.47
C ALA A 86 -6.21 -29.82 -20.33
N ALA A 87 -7.53 -29.73 -20.43
CA ALA A 87 -8.23 -28.49 -20.10
C ALA A 87 -7.98 -28.15 -18.63
N LYS A 88 -7.81 -26.85 -18.34
CA LYS A 88 -7.70 -26.38 -16.95
C LYS A 88 -9.07 -26.51 -16.29
N GLU A 89 -9.10 -27.13 -15.13
CA GLU A 89 -10.33 -27.22 -14.33
C GLU A 89 -10.54 -25.95 -13.51
N VAL A 90 -11.79 -25.53 -13.40
CA VAL A 90 -12.18 -24.46 -12.50
C VAL A 90 -12.47 -25.07 -11.13
N ARG A 91 -11.77 -24.59 -10.11
CA ARG A 91 -12.03 -24.96 -8.72
C ARG A 91 -12.69 -23.80 -8.00
N ALA A 92 -13.92 -24.00 -7.52
CA ALA A 92 -14.54 -23.06 -6.61
C ALA A 92 -13.71 -23.00 -5.31
N LEU A 93 -13.27 -21.79 -4.92
CA LEU A 93 -12.48 -21.58 -3.71
C LEU A 93 -13.35 -21.39 -2.46
N GLY A 94 -14.63 -21.07 -2.62
CA GLY A 94 -15.56 -20.89 -1.53
C GLY A 94 -16.77 -20.06 -1.94
N ALA A 95 -17.72 -19.92 -1.02
CA ALA A 95 -18.81 -18.96 -1.16
C ALA A 95 -18.30 -17.55 -0.82
N VAL A 96 -18.83 -16.54 -1.50
CA VAL A 96 -18.59 -15.13 -1.21
C VAL A 96 -19.88 -14.53 -0.67
N SER A 97 -19.78 -13.78 0.43
CA SER A 97 -20.92 -13.05 1.00
C SER A 97 -21.49 -12.07 -0.02
N ASN A 98 -22.82 -11.94 -0.06
CA ASN A 98 -23.46 -10.91 -0.86
C ASN A 98 -23.20 -9.53 -0.24
N LEU A 99 -22.28 -8.78 -0.83
CA LEU A 99 -21.84 -7.46 -0.36
C LEU A 99 -21.94 -6.43 -1.47
N ASN A 100 -22.36 -5.22 -1.13
CA ASN A 100 -22.46 -4.11 -2.06
C ASN A 100 -21.65 -2.90 -1.57
N LEU A 101 -20.33 -2.90 -1.85
CA LEU A 101 -19.48 -1.73 -1.54
C LEU A 101 -19.87 -0.48 -2.36
N HIS A 102 -20.54 -0.64 -3.49
CA HIS A 102 -21.08 0.50 -4.26
C HIS A 102 -22.24 1.21 -3.55
N SER A 103 -22.86 0.59 -2.54
CA SER A 103 -23.90 1.23 -1.72
C SER A 103 -23.35 2.16 -0.65
N ILE A 104 -22.03 2.19 -0.41
CA ILE A 104 -21.41 3.15 0.48
C ILE A 104 -21.72 4.56 -0.02
N GLY A 105 -22.33 5.36 0.85
CA GLY A 105 -22.66 6.76 0.59
C GLY A 105 -21.46 7.68 0.75
N HIS A 106 -21.70 8.99 0.82
CA HIS A 106 -20.64 9.96 1.07
C HIS A 106 -19.95 9.65 2.40
N THR A 107 -18.61 9.60 2.38
CA THR A 107 -17.78 9.11 3.47
C THR A 107 -16.58 10.04 3.59
N ASP A 108 -16.33 10.59 4.78
CA ASP A 108 -15.16 11.44 5.05
C ASP A 108 -13.92 10.60 5.35
N LEU A 109 -14.07 9.52 6.14
CA LEU A 109 -13.01 8.59 6.52
C LEU A 109 -13.39 7.16 6.16
N LEU A 110 -12.60 6.52 5.31
CA LEU A 110 -12.67 5.08 5.08
C LEU A 110 -11.57 4.38 5.87
N ILE A 111 -11.92 3.40 6.69
CA ILE A 111 -10.97 2.51 7.36
C ILE A 111 -10.99 1.16 6.65
N ILE A 112 -9.86 0.77 6.04
CA ILE A 112 -9.66 -0.57 5.49
C ILE A 112 -8.89 -1.40 6.52
N THR A 113 -9.41 -2.59 6.81
CA THR A 113 -8.86 -3.47 7.85
C THR A 113 -8.97 -4.94 7.42
N VAL A 114 -8.63 -5.84 8.33
CA VAL A 114 -8.83 -7.29 8.24
C VAL A 114 -9.77 -7.76 9.36
N PRO A 115 -10.43 -8.93 9.22
CA PRO A 115 -11.37 -9.42 10.22
C PRO A 115 -10.79 -9.51 11.64
N GLN A 116 -9.49 -9.83 11.76
CA GLN A 116 -8.78 -9.94 13.03
C GLN A 116 -8.65 -8.61 13.78
N LEU A 117 -8.69 -7.49 13.07
CA LEU A 117 -8.51 -6.14 13.62
C LEU A 117 -9.81 -5.31 13.59
N ASP A 118 -10.92 -5.90 13.09
CA ASP A 118 -12.20 -5.22 12.86
C ASP A 118 -12.75 -4.51 14.12
N SER A 119 -12.60 -5.10 15.31
CA SER A 119 -13.06 -4.47 16.55
C SER A 119 -12.28 -3.21 16.92
N ALA A 120 -10.97 -3.16 16.66
CA ALA A 120 -10.17 -1.95 16.83
C ALA A 120 -10.53 -0.88 15.78
N ALA A 121 -10.72 -1.30 14.53
CA ALA A 121 -11.12 -0.41 13.43
C ALA A 121 -12.48 0.23 13.70
N ARG A 122 -13.47 -0.56 14.17
CA ARG A 122 -14.80 -0.05 14.53
C ARG A 122 -14.76 0.88 15.75
N ARG A 123 -13.93 0.58 16.76
CA ARG A 123 -13.75 1.47 17.91
C ARG A 123 -13.23 2.83 17.47
N LEU A 124 -12.23 2.85 16.60
CA LEU A 124 -11.71 4.10 16.02
C LEU A 124 -12.73 4.79 15.10
N ALA A 125 -13.52 4.02 14.36
CA ALA A 125 -14.58 4.58 13.52
C ALA A 125 -15.64 5.30 14.34
N THR A 126 -16.11 4.70 15.44
CA THR A 126 -17.04 5.34 16.37
C THR A 126 -16.44 6.63 16.94
N LEU A 127 -15.17 6.59 17.34
CA LEU A 127 -14.47 7.75 17.91
C LEU A 127 -14.49 8.98 16.99
N HIS A 128 -14.28 8.77 15.69
CA HIS A 128 -14.30 9.82 14.67
C HIS A 128 -15.73 10.18 14.23
N ALA A 129 -16.66 9.22 14.21
CA ALA A 129 -18.06 9.46 13.91
C ALA A 129 -18.73 10.35 14.97
N ASP A 130 -18.43 10.12 16.25
CA ASP A 130 -18.90 10.94 17.37
C ASP A 130 -18.37 12.39 17.30
N ARG A 131 -17.31 12.62 16.52
CA ARG A 131 -16.73 13.94 16.23
C ARG A 131 -17.18 14.52 14.89
N GLY A 132 -18.18 13.93 14.26
CA GLY A 132 -18.86 14.48 13.08
C GLY A 132 -18.35 13.99 11.73
N LEU A 133 -17.43 13.02 11.67
CA LEU A 133 -17.03 12.41 10.40
C LEU A 133 -18.03 11.32 9.96
N ARG A 134 -18.32 11.23 8.67
CA ARG A 134 -18.97 10.05 8.09
C ARG A 134 -17.92 8.97 7.92
N VAL A 135 -17.97 7.91 8.72
CA VAL A 135 -16.95 6.86 8.73
C VAL A 135 -17.49 5.54 8.22
N ALA A 136 -16.74 4.87 7.36
CA ALA A 136 -17.02 3.50 6.92
C ALA A 136 -15.83 2.58 7.26
N VAL A 137 -16.13 1.33 7.61
CA VAL A 137 -15.13 0.28 7.86
C VAL A 137 -15.37 -0.86 6.87
N VAL A 138 -14.33 -1.26 6.15
CA VAL A 138 -14.38 -2.30 5.12
C VAL A 138 -13.21 -3.27 5.29
N ASN A 139 -13.43 -4.56 5.07
CA ASN A 139 -12.36 -5.55 5.09
C ASN A 139 -11.66 -5.65 3.73
N GLN A 140 -10.34 -5.81 3.69
CA GLN A 140 -9.59 -5.86 2.42
C GLN A 140 -10.10 -6.95 1.46
N ARG A 141 -10.52 -8.11 2.01
CA ARG A 141 -11.06 -9.24 1.24
C ARG A 141 -12.30 -8.83 0.46
N GLU A 142 -13.14 -8.00 1.06
CA GLU A 142 -14.35 -7.46 0.47
C GLU A 142 -14.03 -6.53 -0.70
N VAL A 143 -13.00 -5.71 -0.55
CA VAL A 143 -12.49 -4.84 -1.61
C VAL A 143 -11.98 -5.67 -2.80
N PHE A 144 -11.21 -6.73 -2.54
CA PHE A 144 -10.73 -7.61 -3.62
C PHE A 144 -11.87 -8.28 -4.37
N ASN A 145 -12.87 -8.79 -3.65
CA ASN A 145 -14.02 -9.42 -4.28
C ASN A 145 -14.81 -8.44 -5.16
N ALA A 146 -14.89 -7.17 -4.79
CA ALA A 146 -15.63 -6.15 -5.54
C ALA A 146 -14.84 -5.55 -6.73
N PHE A 147 -13.53 -5.33 -6.58
CA PHE A 147 -12.75 -4.53 -7.54
C PHE A 147 -11.68 -5.31 -8.30
N SER A 148 -11.32 -6.53 -7.89
CA SER A 148 -10.26 -7.34 -8.52
C SER A 148 -10.65 -8.82 -8.66
N SER A 149 -11.95 -9.13 -8.67
CA SER A 149 -12.47 -10.51 -8.80
C SER A 149 -11.89 -11.48 -7.75
N GLY A 150 -11.59 -10.97 -6.55
CA GLY A 150 -11.07 -11.71 -5.40
C GLY A 150 -9.55 -11.88 -5.38
N SER A 151 -8.82 -11.30 -6.34
CA SER A 151 -7.36 -11.32 -6.37
C SER A 151 -6.77 -10.22 -5.48
N PRO A 152 -5.78 -10.49 -4.60
CA PRO A 152 -5.09 -9.43 -3.87
C PRO A 152 -4.38 -8.47 -4.84
N ASP A 153 -4.92 -7.26 -4.97
CA ASP A 153 -4.40 -6.20 -5.85
C ASP A 153 -4.46 -4.86 -5.10
N PRO A 154 -3.35 -4.12 -4.93
CA PRO A 154 -3.38 -2.81 -4.26
C PRO A 154 -4.26 -1.82 -5.03
N THR A 155 -4.38 -1.94 -6.35
CA THR A 155 -5.24 -1.10 -7.16
C THR A 155 -6.71 -1.28 -6.82
N ALA A 156 -7.13 -2.42 -6.26
CA ALA A 156 -8.50 -2.60 -5.76
C ALA A 156 -8.85 -1.60 -4.64
N LEU A 157 -7.90 -1.33 -3.73
CA LEU A 157 -8.06 -0.35 -2.65
C LEU A 157 -8.16 1.07 -3.22
N LYS A 158 -7.30 1.38 -4.19
CA LYS A 158 -7.35 2.66 -4.92
C LYS A 158 -8.68 2.83 -5.66
N MET A 159 -9.17 1.80 -6.35
CA MET A 159 -10.43 1.85 -7.09
C MET A 159 -11.65 2.07 -6.18
N LEU A 160 -11.64 1.52 -4.97
CA LEU A 160 -12.65 1.83 -3.96
C LEU A 160 -12.64 3.33 -3.60
N MET A 161 -11.46 3.90 -3.36
CA MET A 161 -11.34 5.33 -3.06
C MET A 161 -11.71 6.22 -4.25
N MET A 162 -11.29 5.86 -5.47
CA MET A 162 -11.68 6.56 -6.69
C MET A 162 -13.19 6.53 -6.90
N MET A 163 -13.83 5.37 -6.67
CA MET A 163 -15.28 5.28 -6.74
C MET A 163 -15.96 6.22 -5.72
N LEU A 164 -15.47 6.28 -4.48
CA LEU A 164 -16.03 7.21 -3.48
C LEU A 164 -15.81 8.68 -3.86
N TRP A 165 -14.65 8.98 -4.44
CA TRP A 165 -14.31 10.31 -4.95
C TRP A 165 -15.21 10.74 -6.11
N ASP A 166 -15.41 9.88 -7.10
CA ASP A 166 -16.21 10.15 -8.30
C ASP A 166 -17.71 10.21 -8.01
N LYS A 167 -18.17 9.48 -6.99
CA LYS A 167 -19.57 9.48 -6.55
C LYS A 167 -19.96 10.72 -5.74
N ALA A 168 -19.00 11.53 -5.31
CA ALA A 168 -19.30 12.70 -4.49
C ALA A 168 -20.08 13.75 -5.32
N ASP A 169 -21.21 14.22 -4.78
CA ASP A 169 -22.03 15.23 -5.45
C ASP A 169 -21.33 16.61 -5.54
N ASN A 170 -20.40 16.88 -4.62
CA ASN A 170 -19.63 18.12 -4.52
C ASN A 170 -18.36 17.91 -3.67
N ASP A 171 -17.51 18.92 -3.58
CA ASP A 171 -16.22 18.82 -2.88
C ASP A 171 -16.33 18.50 -1.37
N VAL A 172 -17.43 18.86 -0.71
CA VAL A 172 -17.65 18.54 0.72
C VAL A 172 -18.00 17.06 0.92
N ASP A 173 -18.54 16.43 -0.11
CA ASP A 173 -18.94 15.02 -0.12
C ASP A 173 -17.81 14.07 -0.51
N LYS A 174 -16.67 14.60 -1.00
CA LYS A 174 -15.48 13.81 -1.30
C LYS A 174 -14.87 13.22 -0.04
N PRO A 175 -14.28 12.01 -0.14
CA PRO A 175 -13.50 11.46 0.95
C PRO A 175 -12.32 12.37 1.26
N LYS A 176 -11.93 12.40 2.54
CA LYS A 176 -10.83 13.22 3.05
C LYS A 176 -9.69 12.36 3.57
N TYR A 177 -10.02 11.17 4.08
CA TYR A 177 -9.08 10.31 4.77
C TYR A 177 -9.26 8.83 4.38
N LEU A 178 -8.15 8.16 4.12
CA LEU A 178 -8.04 6.71 4.09
C LEU A 178 -7.13 6.27 5.24
N LEU A 179 -7.63 5.35 6.06
CA LEU A 179 -6.86 4.72 7.12
C LEU A 179 -6.72 3.22 6.85
N LEU A 180 -5.50 2.73 6.83
CA LEU A 180 -5.17 1.32 6.70
C LEU A 180 -4.84 0.77 8.10
N MET A 181 -5.68 -0.09 8.66
CA MET A 181 -5.43 -0.73 9.96
C MET A 181 -4.93 -2.16 9.76
N GLY A 182 -3.62 -2.34 9.86
CA GLY A 182 -2.94 -3.60 9.62
C GLY A 182 -1.52 -3.38 9.10
N ASP A 183 -0.63 -4.31 9.42
CA ASP A 183 0.77 -4.22 9.01
C ASP A 183 0.94 -4.50 7.50
N GLY A 184 2.06 -4.05 6.93
CA GLY A 184 2.43 -4.32 5.54
C GLY A 184 3.27 -5.60 5.41
N THR A 185 3.47 -6.06 4.18
CA THR A 185 4.45 -7.12 3.90
C THR A 185 5.13 -6.88 2.55
N TYR A 186 6.37 -7.35 2.43
CA TYR A 186 7.03 -7.41 1.13
C TYR A 186 6.40 -8.47 0.21
N MET A 187 5.68 -9.46 0.75
CA MET A 187 5.11 -10.58 0.01
C MET A 187 3.73 -10.32 -0.61
N ASN A 188 3.49 -9.15 -1.22
CA ASN A 188 2.18 -8.81 -1.81
C ASN A 188 1.61 -9.89 -2.76
N ARG A 189 2.46 -10.52 -3.59
CA ARG A 189 2.04 -11.56 -4.55
C ARG A 189 1.50 -12.83 -3.90
N ASN A 190 1.91 -13.11 -2.66
CA ASN A 190 1.50 -14.29 -1.90
C ASN A 190 0.79 -13.88 -0.60
N LEU A 191 0.23 -12.66 -0.57
CA LEU A 191 -0.49 -12.19 0.61
C LEU A 191 -1.67 -13.13 0.86
N ASP A 192 -1.78 -13.60 2.10
CA ASP A 192 -3.00 -14.24 2.58
C ASP A 192 -4.06 -13.14 2.80
N PRO A 193 -5.12 -13.07 1.98
CA PRO A 193 -6.11 -12.01 2.10
C PRO A 193 -6.92 -12.11 3.40
N ASP A 194 -6.91 -13.29 4.04
CA ASP A 194 -7.53 -13.55 5.33
C ASP A 194 -6.51 -13.47 6.47
N GLY A 195 -5.25 -13.10 6.20
CA GLY A 195 -4.21 -12.85 7.20
C GLY A 195 -4.33 -11.49 7.88
N VAL A 196 -3.41 -11.19 8.81
CA VAL A 196 -3.41 -9.90 9.54
C VAL A 196 -2.81 -8.73 8.74
N ASN A 197 -2.01 -9.05 7.72
CA ASN A 197 -1.33 -8.05 6.90
C ASN A 197 -2.25 -7.50 5.82
N LEU A 198 -2.14 -6.20 5.58
CA LEU A 198 -2.76 -5.49 4.49
C LEU A 198 -1.79 -5.36 3.31
N LEU A 199 -2.34 -5.25 2.10
CA LEU A 199 -1.52 -4.85 0.95
C LEU A 199 -0.91 -3.47 1.16
N THR A 200 0.31 -3.33 0.67
CA THR A 200 0.99 -2.04 0.46
C THR A 200 1.13 -1.78 -1.02
N PHE A 201 1.39 -0.54 -1.43
CA PHE A 201 1.91 -0.29 -2.77
C PHE A 201 3.45 -0.35 -2.75
N GLN A 202 4.03 -1.00 -3.75
CA GLN A 202 5.48 -1.18 -3.90
C GLN A 202 5.91 -0.60 -5.24
N SER A 203 6.94 0.25 -5.24
CA SER A 203 7.45 0.89 -6.46
C SER A 203 7.87 -0.14 -7.51
N ALA A 204 7.79 0.23 -8.79
CA ALA A 204 8.20 -0.65 -9.89
C ALA A 204 9.71 -0.97 -9.92
N ASN A 205 10.56 -0.11 -9.32
CA ASN A 205 12.00 -0.32 -9.25
C ASN A 205 12.34 -1.33 -8.13
N SER A 206 13.16 -2.34 -8.46
CA SER A 206 13.65 -3.36 -7.53
C SER A 206 15.18 -3.38 -7.36
N GLU A 207 15.90 -2.55 -8.11
CA GLU A 207 17.36 -2.65 -8.27
C GLU A 207 18.13 -1.60 -7.46
N SER A 208 17.44 -0.54 -7.01
CA SER A 208 18.06 0.58 -6.32
C SER A 208 17.48 0.71 -4.92
N THR A 209 18.35 0.70 -3.91
CA THR A 209 17.97 0.82 -2.50
C THR A 209 17.26 2.13 -2.16
N VAL A 210 17.49 3.19 -2.93
CA VAL A 210 16.88 4.52 -2.70
C VAL A 210 15.64 4.78 -3.55
N SER A 211 15.37 3.95 -4.56
CA SER A 211 14.19 4.10 -5.43
C SER A 211 13.29 2.87 -5.47
N SER A 212 13.65 1.81 -4.74
CA SER A 212 12.79 0.70 -4.34
C SER A 212 12.19 1.01 -2.99
N TYR A 213 10.91 1.34 -2.94
CA TYR A 213 10.22 1.74 -1.72
C TYR A 213 8.80 1.19 -1.64
N VAL A 214 8.27 1.21 -0.42
CA VAL A 214 6.88 0.94 -0.10
C VAL A 214 6.22 2.27 0.22
N THR A 215 5.02 2.51 -0.31
CA THR A 215 4.25 3.72 0.01
C THR A 215 2.76 3.41 0.05
N ASP A 216 2.01 4.13 0.88
CA ASP A 216 0.53 4.11 0.85
C ASP A 216 -0.04 5.35 0.14
N ASP A 217 0.81 6.33 -0.21
CA ASP A 217 0.45 7.54 -0.96
C ASP A 217 -0.25 7.21 -2.27
N TYR A 218 0.10 6.08 -2.89
CA TYR A 218 -0.55 5.55 -4.08
C TYR A 218 -2.08 5.54 -4.00
N PHE A 219 -2.62 5.25 -2.82
CA PHE A 219 -4.06 5.16 -2.58
C PHE A 219 -4.74 6.52 -2.47
N GLY A 220 -3.98 7.59 -2.27
CA GLY A 220 -4.48 8.98 -2.18
C GLY A 220 -4.40 9.77 -3.50
N LEU A 221 -3.80 9.19 -4.54
CA LEU A 221 -3.68 9.78 -5.88
C LEU A 221 -4.95 9.52 -6.69
N LEU A 222 -5.99 10.33 -6.46
CA LEU A 222 -7.34 10.09 -7.00
C LEU A 222 -7.72 11.00 -8.18
N GLU A 223 -7.03 12.12 -8.36
CA GLU A 223 -7.35 13.08 -9.42
C GLU A 223 -6.88 12.63 -10.81
N GLU A 224 -7.56 13.12 -11.85
CA GLU A 224 -7.21 12.81 -13.23
C GLU A 224 -5.78 13.27 -13.55
N GLY A 225 -5.00 12.38 -14.17
CA GLY A 225 -3.61 12.65 -14.56
C GLY A 225 -2.60 12.52 -13.41
N MET A 226 -3.03 12.26 -12.17
CA MET A 226 -2.12 11.98 -11.06
C MET A 226 -1.69 10.50 -11.09
N GLY A 227 -0.38 10.28 -10.97
CA GLY A 227 0.24 8.97 -10.89
C GLY A 227 1.35 8.97 -9.85
N GLU A 228 2.34 8.09 -10.01
CA GLU A 228 3.45 7.97 -9.07
C GLU A 228 4.61 8.93 -9.41
N SER A 229 4.34 10.02 -10.13
CA SER A 229 5.41 10.94 -10.51
C SER A 229 5.84 11.77 -9.30
N PRO A 230 7.16 12.04 -9.14
CA PRO A 230 7.62 12.97 -8.11
C PRO A 230 6.93 14.33 -8.27
N GLY A 231 6.22 14.76 -7.22
CA GLY A 231 5.49 16.03 -7.19
C GLY A 231 3.97 15.92 -7.41
N ASP A 232 3.46 14.75 -7.76
CA ASP A 232 2.02 14.49 -7.79
C ASP A 232 1.43 14.66 -6.37
N LYS A 233 0.27 15.31 -6.27
CA LYS A 233 -0.33 15.68 -4.98
C LYS A 233 -1.36 14.66 -4.54
N LEU A 234 -1.37 14.38 -3.25
CA LEU A 234 -2.41 13.57 -2.64
C LEU A 234 -3.71 14.35 -2.55
N ALA A 235 -4.78 13.74 -3.07
CA ALA A 235 -6.13 14.28 -3.02
C ALA A 235 -6.75 14.12 -1.62
N ILE A 236 -6.30 13.12 -0.87
CA ILE A 236 -6.76 12.76 0.47
C ILE A 236 -5.58 12.44 1.39
N GLY A 237 -5.78 12.58 2.71
CA GLY A 237 -4.82 12.09 3.68
C GLY A 237 -4.84 10.56 3.76
N VAL A 238 -3.69 9.92 3.60
CA VAL A 238 -3.54 8.46 3.77
C VAL A 238 -2.70 8.19 5.01
N GLY A 239 -3.16 7.31 5.88
CA GLY A 239 -2.42 6.88 7.06
C GLY A 239 -2.51 5.37 7.26
N ARG A 240 -1.49 4.80 7.88
CA ARG A 240 -1.47 3.39 8.29
C ARG A 240 -1.24 3.28 9.80
N ILE A 241 -2.02 2.40 10.43
CA ILE A 241 -1.73 1.87 11.77
C ILE A 241 -1.16 0.47 11.58
N PRO A 242 0.18 0.30 11.57
CA PRO A 242 0.78 -1.02 11.47
C PRO A 242 0.51 -1.78 12.77
N ALA A 243 -0.24 -2.86 12.66
CA ALA A 243 -0.64 -3.67 13.80
C ALA A 243 -0.57 -5.16 13.44
N PRO A 244 0.42 -5.91 13.97
CA PRO A 244 0.53 -7.34 13.71
C PRO A 244 -0.48 -8.18 14.52
N THR A 245 -1.15 -7.57 15.50
CA THR A 245 -2.19 -8.24 16.32
C THR A 245 -3.27 -7.24 16.73
N LEU A 246 -4.42 -7.77 17.16
CA LEU A 246 -5.51 -6.96 17.71
C LEU A 246 -5.08 -6.13 18.93
N SER A 247 -4.20 -6.67 19.79
CA SER A 247 -3.72 -5.94 20.96
C SER A 247 -2.90 -4.70 20.59
N HIS A 248 -2.07 -4.77 19.54
CA HIS A 248 -1.33 -3.61 19.04
C HIS A 248 -2.28 -2.56 18.46
N ALA A 249 -3.27 -2.98 17.68
CA ALA A 249 -4.29 -2.07 17.13
C ALA A 249 -5.08 -1.38 18.24
N LEU A 250 -5.56 -2.13 19.25
CA LEU A 250 -6.27 -1.57 20.39
C LEU A 250 -5.39 -0.63 21.23
N ALA A 251 -4.11 -0.96 21.42
CA ALA A 251 -3.18 -0.08 22.12
C ALA A 251 -3.01 1.26 21.39
N TYR A 252 -2.90 1.24 20.05
CA TYR A 252 -2.87 2.47 19.26
C TYR A 252 -4.17 3.27 19.40
N VAL A 253 -5.33 2.62 19.26
CA VAL A 253 -6.63 3.29 19.41
C VAL A 253 -6.79 3.91 20.80
N SER A 254 -6.36 3.22 21.86
CA SER A 254 -6.35 3.78 23.21
C SER A 254 -5.48 5.03 23.32
N LYS A 255 -4.32 5.08 22.66
CA LYS A 255 -3.49 6.30 22.60
C LYS A 255 -4.22 7.45 21.91
N VAL A 256 -4.94 7.19 20.82
CA VAL A 256 -5.74 8.20 20.12
C VAL A 256 -6.87 8.71 21.01
N GLU A 257 -7.58 7.83 21.73
CA GLU A 257 -8.61 8.20 22.69
C GLU A 257 -8.07 9.08 23.82
N THR A 258 -6.91 8.72 24.38
CA THR A 258 -6.22 9.53 25.39
C THR A 258 -5.82 10.89 24.83
N TYR A 259 -5.24 10.94 23.63
CA TYR A 259 -4.87 12.20 22.96
C TYR A 259 -6.10 13.10 22.75
N LEU A 260 -7.24 12.52 22.40
CA LEU A 260 -8.50 13.22 22.17
C LEU A 260 -9.32 13.49 23.45
N GLY A 261 -8.81 13.13 24.63
CA GLY A 261 -9.46 13.39 25.93
C GLY A 261 -10.76 12.61 26.15
N VAL A 262 -10.91 11.40 25.58
CA VAL A 262 -12.16 10.61 25.69
C VAL A 262 -12.41 10.09 27.10
N ASN A 263 -11.34 9.77 27.84
CA ASN A 263 -11.40 9.06 29.12
C ASN A 263 -11.14 9.98 30.34
N GLU A 264 -11.32 11.30 30.20
CA GLU A 264 -10.95 12.28 31.24
C GLU A 264 -11.71 12.12 32.55
N ASP A 265 -12.94 11.64 32.51
CA ASP A 265 -13.72 11.41 33.72
C ASP A 265 -13.24 10.16 34.52
N PHE A 266 -12.34 9.34 33.97
CA PHE A 266 -11.98 8.01 34.51
C PHE A 266 -10.48 7.71 34.59
N SER A 267 -9.58 8.60 34.16
CA SER A 267 -8.14 8.34 34.15
C SER A 267 -7.43 8.93 35.37
N GLU A 268 -6.71 8.09 36.14
CA GLU A 268 -5.42 8.52 36.70
C GLU A 268 -4.59 9.00 35.50
N GLY A 269 -4.01 10.20 35.56
CA GLY A 269 -3.52 10.97 34.41
C GLY A 269 -2.68 10.18 33.41
N ALA A 270 -2.55 10.71 32.19
CA ALA A 270 -1.66 10.11 31.18
C ALA A 270 -0.29 9.79 31.80
N GLY A 271 0.32 8.65 31.47
CA GLY A 271 1.52 8.13 32.16
C GLY A 271 2.77 9.04 32.15
N CYS A 272 2.71 10.20 31.49
CA CYS A 272 3.72 11.25 31.46
C CYS A 272 3.40 12.42 32.42
N GLU A 273 2.29 12.36 33.16
CA GLU A 273 1.88 13.41 34.11
C GLU A 273 2.32 13.07 35.55
N PRO A 274 2.53 14.08 36.41
CA PRO A 274 2.85 13.87 37.82
C PRO A 274 1.77 13.03 38.54
N GLU A 275 2.18 12.19 39.49
CA GLU A 275 1.26 11.42 40.34
C GLU A 275 0.15 12.34 40.91
N GLY A 276 -1.10 12.02 40.61
CA GLY A 276 -2.29 12.77 41.06
C GLY A 276 -2.92 13.71 40.04
N SER A 277 -2.39 13.82 38.81
CA SER A 277 -3.12 14.46 37.70
C SER A 277 -4.34 13.62 37.29
N THR A 278 -5.46 14.26 37.02
CA THR A 278 -6.73 13.61 36.56
C THR A 278 -7.09 13.98 35.12
N THR A 279 -6.25 14.78 34.45
CA THR A 279 -6.50 15.27 33.10
C THR A 279 -5.48 14.74 32.10
N THR A 280 -5.91 14.53 30.86
CA THR A 280 -5.01 14.21 29.73
C THR A 280 -4.41 15.46 29.08
N PHE A 281 -4.84 16.66 29.51
CA PHE A 281 -4.34 17.96 29.09
C PHE A 281 -3.18 18.42 29.99
N GLY A 282 -1.99 17.91 29.68
CA GLY A 282 -0.76 18.17 30.44
C GLY A 282 0.20 19.14 29.76
N ALA A 283 1.29 19.47 30.47
CA ALA A 283 2.33 20.38 29.96
C ALA A 283 3.01 19.85 28.69
N TRP A 284 2.99 18.54 28.47
CA TRP A 284 3.49 17.90 27.25
C TRP A 284 2.88 18.48 25.96
N ARG A 285 1.63 18.95 26.00
CA ARG A 285 0.95 19.55 24.83
C ARG A 285 1.55 20.88 24.38
N ASN A 286 2.39 21.51 25.21
CA ASN A 286 3.04 22.77 24.86
C ASN A 286 4.50 22.57 24.41
N ARG A 287 5.05 21.36 24.45
CA ARG A 287 6.48 21.14 24.15
C ARG A 287 6.69 20.64 22.73
N ILE A 288 7.59 21.28 22.00
CA ILE A 288 8.06 20.84 20.67
C ILE A 288 9.57 20.65 20.77
N ILE A 289 10.03 19.44 20.46
CA ILE A 289 11.44 19.06 20.54
C ILE A 289 12.00 18.95 19.13
N PHE A 290 13.11 19.63 18.88
CA PHE A 290 13.87 19.52 17.64
C PHE A 290 15.16 18.74 17.91
N VAL A 291 15.33 17.65 17.19
CA VAL A 291 16.51 16.77 17.25
C VAL A 291 17.17 16.77 15.87
N THR A 292 18.50 16.80 15.84
CA THR A 292 19.25 16.73 14.57
C THR A 292 20.19 15.55 14.55
N ASP A 293 20.65 15.18 13.37
CA ASP A 293 21.92 14.47 13.26
C ASP A 293 23.12 15.35 13.65
N ASP A 294 24.27 14.71 13.83
CA ASP A 294 25.56 15.38 13.90
C ASP A 294 26.07 15.78 12.49
N GLN A 295 27.20 16.49 12.46
CA GLN A 295 27.96 16.66 11.24
C GLN A 295 28.96 15.51 11.07
N ASP A 296 28.67 14.55 10.17
CA ASP A 296 29.69 13.59 9.73
C ASP A 296 30.89 14.38 9.14
N GLY A 297 32.08 14.16 9.71
CA GLY A 297 33.33 14.86 9.39
C GLY A 297 33.80 14.75 7.93
N ASN A 298 33.03 14.05 7.08
CA ASN A 298 33.24 13.95 5.64
C ASN A 298 32.85 15.23 4.83
N ASN A 299 32.24 16.24 5.48
CA ASN A 299 31.83 17.54 4.90
C ASN A 299 30.82 17.48 3.74
N ASN A 300 30.18 16.35 3.46
CA ASN A 300 29.16 16.27 2.40
C ASN A 300 27.83 16.89 2.83
N ASP A 301 27.42 16.63 4.08
CA ASP A 301 26.14 17.14 4.63
C ASP A 301 26.33 18.42 5.46
N GLY A 302 27.51 18.60 6.05
CA GLY A 302 27.88 19.82 6.77
C GLY A 302 26.90 20.18 7.89
N TRP A 303 26.57 21.47 8.02
CA TRP A 303 25.65 22.00 9.03
C TRP A 303 24.17 21.95 8.60
N ARG A 304 23.81 21.18 7.56
CA ARG A 304 22.49 21.25 6.91
C ARG A 304 21.35 20.82 7.82
N HIS A 305 21.50 19.69 8.52
CA HIS A 305 20.46 19.18 9.42
C HIS A 305 20.14 20.18 10.54
N MET A 306 21.17 20.73 11.18
CA MET A 306 21.05 21.80 12.16
C MET A 306 20.47 23.09 11.55
N SER A 307 20.91 23.49 10.35
CA SER A 307 20.38 24.67 9.65
C SER A 307 18.87 24.57 9.42
N ASP A 308 18.42 23.43 8.88
CA ASP A 308 17.01 23.21 8.55
C ASP A 308 16.17 23.14 9.83
N SER A 309 16.69 22.51 10.89
CA SER A 309 16.08 22.49 12.23
C SER A 309 15.99 23.88 12.87
N GLU A 310 17.02 24.72 12.70
CA GLU A 310 17.00 26.12 13.11
C GLU A 310 15.93 26.91 12.34
N VAL A 311 15.77 26.69 11.03
CA VAL A 311 14.71 27.34 10.25
C VAL A 311 13.32 26.95 10.78
N HIS A 312 13.07 25.66 11.02
CA HIS A 312 11.79 25.18 11.54
C HIS A 312 11.51 25.71 12.95
N SER A 313 12.46 25.55 13.88
CA SER A 313 12.30 25.99 15.27
C SER A 313 12.15 27.50 15.40
N ASN A 314 12.90 28.29 14.63
CA ASN A 314 12.74 29.75 14.62
C ASN A 314 11.38 30.16 14.04
N ARG A 315 10.84 29.44 13.05
CA ARG A 315 9.49 29.71 12.53
C ARG A 315 8.43 29.45 13.58
N VAL A 316 8.52 28.34 14.31
CA VAL A 316 7.61 28.03 15.43
C VAL A 316 7.74 29.10 16.52
N ALA A 317 8.96 29.51 16.90
CA ALA A 317 9.18 30.53 17.92
C ALA A 317 8.55 31.89 17.55
N GLN A 318 8.55 32.22 16.25
CA GLN A 318 8.02 33.48 15.74
C GLN A 318 6.49 33.47 15.61
N ASP A 319 5.90 32.37 15.14
CA ASP A 319 4.47 32.29 14.85
C ASP A 319 3.63 31.77 16.02
N HIS A 320 4.25 30.96 16.88
CA HIS A 320 3.59 30.19 17.93
C HIS A 320 4.35 30.25 19.26
N SER A 321 4.35 31.44 19.86
CA SER A 321 5.00 31.70 21.16
C SER A 321 4.41 30.91 22.34
N GLU A 322 3.27 30.26 22.15
CA GLU A 322 2.61 29.36 23.11
C GLU A 322 3.34 28.03 23.31
N TYR A 323 4.27 27.66 22.42
CA TYR A 323 5.04 26.41 22.53
C TYR A 323 6.42 26.63 23.15
N ASP A 324 6.77 25.73 24.07
CA ASP A 324 8.11 25.57 24.61
C ASP A 324 8.97 24.78 23.61
N ILE A 325 9.95 25.46 23.03
CA ILE A 325 10.86 24.87 22.04
C ILE A 325 12.10 24.35 22.76
N ILE A 326 12.37 23.05 22.56
CA ILE A 326 13.54 22.36 23.10
C ILE A 326 14.39 21.89 21.93
N LYS A 327 15.71 22.10 22.00
CA LYS A 327 16.66 21.70 20.95
C LYS A 327 17.65 20.71 21.54
N ILE A 328 17.79 19.55 20.91
CA ILE A 328 18.75 18.51 21.29
C ILE A 328 19.59 18.23 20.05
N TYR A 329 20.73 18.89 19.93
CA TYR A 329 21.64 18.74 18.80
C TYR A 329 22.87 17.95 19.27
N PRO A 330 23.08 16.71 18.78
CA PRO A 330 24.18 15.84 19.22
C PRO A 330 25.56 16.51 19.20
N ASP A 331 25.83 17.42 18.26
CA ASP A 331 27.06 18.24 18.20
C ASP A 331 27.35 19.09 19.46
N SER A 332 26.34 19.27 20.34
CA SER A 332 26.49 19.97 21.63
C SER A 332 26.84 19.03 22.80
N TYR A 333 26.93 17.73 22.53
CA TYR A 333 27.23 16.67 23.51
C TYR A 333 28.58 16.02 23.21
N LEU A 334 29.13 15.29 24.19
CA LEU A 334 30.39 14.57 23.99
C LEU A 334 30.15 13.31 23.14
N GLN A 335 30.86 13.20 22.02
CA GLN A 335 30.90 11.98 21.22
C GLN A 335 31.86 10.97 21.85
N GLU A 336 31.38 9.74 22.07
CA GLU A 336 32.17 8.64 22.62
C GLU A 336 32.41 7.55 21.58
N ALA A 337 33.67 7.12 21.44
CA ALA A 337 34.04 6.04 20.54
C ALA A 337 33.92 4.67 21.23
N THR A 338 32.99 3.83 20.78
CA THR A 338 32.84 2.45 21.27
C THR A 338 33.34 1.44 20.22
N PRO A 339 33.63 0.17 20.60
CA PRO A 339 33.90 -0.88 19.63
C PRO A 339 32.77 -1.13 18.62
N GLY A 340 31.54 -0.65 18.90
CA GLY A 340 30.35 -0.80 18.07
C GLY A 340 29.96 0.45 17.27
N GLY A 341 30.81 1.48 17.24
CA GLY A 341 30.57 2.77 16.58
C GLY A 341 30.59 3.95 17.55
N GLU A 342 30.52 5.16 16.99
CA GLU A 342 30.41 6.42 17.75
C GLU A 342 29.02 6.57 18.38
N ARG A 343 28.95 7.19 19.56
CA ARG A 343 27.72 7.36 20.34
C ARG A 343 27.65 8.73 20.99
N TYR A 344 26.43 9.20 21.23
CA TYR A 344 26.13 10.38 22.04
C TYR A 344 25.21 10.01 23.21
N ASP A 345 25.76 9.28 24.18
CA ASP A 345 24.99 8.73 25.31
C ASP A 345 24.21 9.81 26.08
N GLU A 346 24.79 11.01 26.27
CA GLU A 346 24.11 12.13 26.93
C GLU A 346 22.97 12.72 26.09
N ALA A 347 23.10 12.76 24.75
CA ALA A 347 22.05 13.24 23.87
C ALA A 347 20.89 12.25 23.82
N GLU A 348 21.19 10.94 23.72
CA GLU A 348 20.20 9.87 23.76
C GLU A 348 19.43 9.88 25.09
N ALA A 349 20.13 9.98 26.22
CA ALA A 349 19.51 10.09 27.53
C ALA A 349 18.63 11.35 27.67
N GLU A 350 19.02 12.48 27.05
CA GLU A 350 18.19 13.68 27.04
C GLU A 350 16.92 13.49 26.19
N ILE A 351 17.01 12.82 25.03
CA ILE A 351 15.86 12.51 24.19
C ILE A 351 14.89 11.60 24.96
N ASP A 352 15.37 10.51 25.55
CA ASP A 352 14.57 9.57 26.33
C ASP A 352 13.85 10.28 27.49
N ARG A 353 14.60 11.07 28.27
CA ARG A 353 14.04 11.86 29.36
C ARG A 353 12.94 12.80 28.87
N LYS A 354 13.13 13.43 27.72
CA LYS A 354 12.14 14.38 27.17
C LYS A 354 10.91 13.69 26.58
N VAL A 355 11.05 12.47 26.05
CA VAL A 355 9.93 11.61 25.67
C VAL A 355 9.14 11.19 26.92
N GLU A 356 9.82 10.78 27.99
CA GLU A 356 9.19 10.41 29.27
C GLU A 356 8.46 11.58 29.94
N GLU A 357 9.09 12.77 29.96
CA GLU A 357 8.47 14.02 30.41
C GLU A 357 7.26 14.44 29.56
N GLY A 358 7.14 13.90 28.34
CA GLY A 358 6.09 14.15 27.37
C GLY A 358 6.34 15.37 26.48
N ALA A 359 6.08 15.20 25.17
CA ALA A 359 6.13 16.23 24.14
C ALA A 359 4.98 16.09 23.14
N LEU A 360 4.53 17.22 22.57
CA LEU A 360 3.48 17.24 21.55
C LEU A 360 4.04 16.79 20.20
N ILE A 361 5.22 17.31 19.85
CA ILE A 361 5.90 17.05 18.59
C ILE A 361 7.37 16.82 18.89
N ILE A 362 7.94 15.79 18.25
CA ILE A 362 9.38 15.59 18.15
C ILE A 362 9.70 15.58 16.66
N ASP A 363 10.51 16.54 16.22
CA ASP A 363 10.97 16.69 14.84
C ASP A 363 12.44 16.25 14.78
N TYR A 364 12.74 15.23 13.98
CA TYR A 364 14.09 14.75 13.73
C TYR A 364 14.50 15.05 12.29
N ILE A 365 15.64 15.72 12.11
CA ILE A 365 16.21 16.00 10.80
C ILE A 365 17.61 15.40 10.75
N GLY A 366 17.80 14.37 9.94
CA GLY A 366 19.07 13.65 9.89
C GLY A 366 19.03 12.36 9.06
N HIS A 367 20.08 11.57 9.16
CA HIS A 367 20.11 10.22 8.62
C HIS A 367 19.26 9.27 9.47
N GLY A 368 18.73 8.23 8.85
CA GLY A 368 17.93 7.24 9.55
C GLY A 368 18.00 5.89 8.86
N GLY A 369 17.86 4.83 9.65
CA GLY A 369 17.70 3.47 9.18
C GLY A 369 16.48 2.81 9.79
N GLU A 370 16.22 1.55 9.43
CA GLU A 370 15.04 0.81 9.91
C GLU A 370 15.07 0.52 11.42
N ARG A 371 16.18 0.81 12.10
CA ARG A 371 16.41 0.51 13.52
C ARG A 371 16.65 1.72 14.41
N GLY A 372 16.78 2.93 13.85
CA GLY A 372 17.08 4.10 14.66
C GLY A 372 17.44 5.33 13.84
N TRP A 373 17.66 6.42 14.56
CA TRP A 373 18.10 7.70 14.05
C TRP A 373 19.63 7.82 14.12
N ALA A 374 20.21 8.58 13.19
CA ALA A 374 21.65 8.82 13.09
C ALA A 374 22.48 7.54 12.86
N HIS A 375 23.75 7.70 12.47
CA HIS A 375 24.67 6.57 12.39
C HIS A 375 25.07 6.06 13.79
N GLU A 376 24.94 6.94 14.78
CA GLU A 376 25.23 6.79 16.19
C GLU A 376 24.13 5.97 16.90
N ARG A 377 23.05 5.61 16.20
CA ARG A 377 21.97 4.72 16.67
C ARG A 377 21.18 5.28 17.85
N ILE A 378 20.76 6.53 17.73
CA ILE A 378 19.80 7.16 18.62
C ILE A 378 18.46 6.41 18.52
N LEU A 379 17.86 6.03 19.65
CA LEU A 379 16.59 5.30 19.74
C LEU A 379 16.60 3.91 19.05
N ASN A 380 17.61 3.08 19.36
CA ASN A 380 17.78 1.73 18.77
C ASN A 380 17.60 0.56 19.74
#